data_AF-A0A7M5WYQ2-F1
#
_entry.id   AF-A0A7M5WYQ2-F1
#
_cell.length_a   1.000
_cell.length_b   1.000
_cell.length_c   1.000
_cell.angle_alpha   90.00
_cell.angle_beta   90.00
_cell.angle_gamma   90.00
#
_symmetry.space_group_name_H-M   'P 1'
#
loop_
_entity.id
_entity.type
_entity.pdbx_description
1 polymer ?
#
loop_
_entity_poly.entity_id
_entity_poly.type
_entity_poly.pdbx_seq_one_letter_code
_entity_poly.pdbx_strand_id
1 'polypeptide(L)'
;YLLFSITGFYGAAYGIADVTSIPKSVMGKFSIRLVPNQDAADIDAKVEAYIRKLHQQSGSKNDIDVKATVSVKAWLSDNTDDNYAAGMTAQERVYGMKPDLTREGGSIPPILTLQDATNSSVMMLPIGQADDGAHSQNEKMSERNYINGAKVLGTYLNELGKAQKTLKSKKTGKK
;
A
#
# COMPACT_ATOMS: atom_id res chain seq x y z
N TYR A 1 -1.42 0.30 -15.41
CA TYR A 1 -0.34 -0.69 -15.50
C TYR A 1 -0.30 -1.49 -14.22
N LEU A 2 -0.20 -2.81 -14.33
CA LEU A 2 -0.04 -3.73 -13.20
C LEU A 2 1.45 -4.00 -13.01
N LEU A 3 1.92 -4.04 -11.77
CA LEU A 3 3.33 -4.30 -11.47
C LEU A 3 3.50 -5.75 -11.04
N PHE A 4 4.46 -6.44 -11.65
CA PHE A 4 4.88 -7.78 -11.29
C PHE A 4 6.31 -7.74 -10.77
N SER A 5 6.59 -8.41 -9.65
CA SER A 5 7.94 -8.44 -9.08
C SER A 5 8.24 -9.84 -8.54
N ILE A 6 9.37 -10.41 -8.95
CA ILE A 6 9.90 -11.65 -8.39
C ILE A 6 10.75 -11.27 -7.18
N THR A 7 10.40 -11.80 -6.01
CA THR A 7 11.12 -11.54 -4.76
C THR A 7 12.32 -12.48 -4.60
N GLY A 8 12.18 -13.73 -5.05
CA GLY A 8 13.29 -14.68 -5.04
C GLY A 8 12.86 -16.13 -5.02
N PHE A 9 13.85 -17.00 -4.84
CA PHE A 9 13.69 -18.45 -4.75
C PHE A 9 14.22 -18.96 -3.41
N TYR A 10 13.52 -19.90 -2.80
CA TYR A 10 13.87 -20.52 -1.53
C TYR A 10 14.12 -22.02 -1.75
N GLY A 11 15.06 -22.59 -0.99
CA GLY A 11 15.41 -24.02 -1.07
C GLY A 11 16.54 -24.34 -2.06
N ALA A 12 16.95 -23.37 -2.89
CA ALA A 12 18.17 -23.47 -3.70
C ALA A 12 19.39 -22.95 -2.94
N ALA A 13 20.59 -23.27 -3.43
CA ALA A 13 21.80 -22.68 -2.91
C ALA A 13 21.84 -21.17 -3.20
N TYR A 14 22.39 -20.42 -2.24
CA TYR A 14 22.51 -18.96 -2.29
C TYR A 14 23.86 -18.54 -1.71
N GLY A 15 24.35 -17.37 -2.09
CA GLY A 15 25.66 -16.86 -1.68
C GLY A 15 26.72 -17.01 -2.78
N ILE A 16 27.97 -16.66 -2.43
CA ILE A 16 29.09 -16.57 -3.40
C ILE A 16 29.82 -17.89 -3.63
N ALA A 17 29.49 -18.93 -2.87
CA ALA A 17 30.20 -20.20 -2.93
C ALA A 17 29.64 -21.08 -4.06
N ASP A 18 30.54 -21.66 -4.85
CA ASP A 18 30.17 -22.66 -5.85
C ASP A 18 29.68 -23.93 -5.15
N VAL A 19 28.51 -24.40 -5.58
CA VAL A 19 27.89 -25.63 -5.06
C VAL A 19 27.47 -26.54 -6.20
N THR A 20 27.69 -27.84 -6.05
CA THR A 20 27.31 -28.87 -7.03
C THR A 20 26.06 -29.63 -6.58
N SER A 21 25.11 -28.93 -5.96
CA SER A 21 23.87 -29.53 -5.44
C SER A 21 22.69 -29.34 -6.39
N ILE A 22 21.85 -30.37 -6.50
CA ILE A 22 20.52 -30.28 -7.13
C ILE A 22 19.49 -30.24 -6.00
N PRO A 23 18.79 -29.12 -5.78
CA PRO A 23 17.79 -29.01 -4.72
C PRO A 23 16.64 -30.01 -4.92
N LYS A 24 16.22 -30.68 -3.85
CA LYS A 24 15.05 -31.59 -3.86
C LYS A 24 13.74 -30.85 -4.11
N SER A 25 13.63 -29.61 -3.63
CA SER A 25 12.44 -28.76 -3.78
C SER A 25 12.86 -27.30 -3.71
N VAL A 26 12.16 -26.46 -4.48
CA VAL A 26 12.35 -25.01 -4.50
C VAL A 26 11.00 -24.30 -4.46
N MET A 27 10.98 -23.10 -3.92
CA MET A 27 9.80 -22.23 -3.90
C MET A 27 10.15 -20.88 -4.51
N GLY A 28 9.51 -20.53 -5.62
CA GLY A 28 9.54 -19.16 -6.14
C GLY A 28 8.51 -18.29 -5.43
N LYS A 29 8.90 -17.05 -5.07
CA LYS A 29 7.99 -16.03 -4.55
C LYS A 29 7.98 -14.83 -5.47
N PHE A 30 6.78 -14.36 -5.80
CA PHE A 30 6.56 -13.13 -6.55
C PHE A 30 5.31 -12.44 -6.00
N SER A 31 5.11 -11.19 -6.42
CA SER A 31 3.93 -10.40 -6.07
C SER A 31 3.41 -9.65 -7.28
N ILE A 32 2.12 -9.34 -7.24
CA ILE A 32 1.42 -8.55 -8.22
C ILE A 32 0.73 -7.40 -7.49
N ARG A 33 0.98 -6.16 -7.92
CA ARG A 33 0.26 -4.99 -7.40
C ARG A 33 -0.99 -4.75 -8.26
N LEU A 34 -2.15 -4.83 -7.59
CA LEU A 34 -3.44 -4.56 -8.22
C LEU A 34 -3.74 -3.06 -8.26
N VAL A 35 -4.51 -2.66 -9.27
CA VAL A 35 -5.07 -1.32 -9.43
C VAL A 35 -6.61 -1.38 -9.35
N PRO A 36 -7.31 -0.24 -9.23
CA PRO A 36 -8.78 -0.23 -9.17
C PRO A 36 -9.42 -1.02 -10.32
N ASN A 37 -10.58 -1.61 -10.04
CA ASN A 37 -11.37 -2.46 -10.94
C ASN A 37 -10.75 -3.82 -11.28
N GLN A 38 -9.75 -4.28 -10.52
CA GLN A 38 -9.25 -5.66 -10.58
C GLN A 38 -9.77 -6.44 -9.37
N ASP A 39 -10.30 -7.63 -9.63
CA ASP A 39 -10.69 -8.57 -8.59
C ASP A 39 -9.51 -9.47 -8.21
N ALA A 40 -9.20 -9.53 -6.92
CA ALA A 40 -8.00 -10.22 -6.46
C ALA A 40 -8.11 -11.74 -6.62
N ALA A 41 -9.30 -12.32 -6.41
CA ALA A 41 -9.53 -13.76 -6.53
C ALA A 41 -9.48 -14.22 -8.00
N ASP A 42 -10.02 -13.43 -8.92
CA ASP A 42 -9.92 -13.67 -10.37
C ASP A 42 -8.46 -13.64 -10.84
N ILE A 43 -7.66 -12.68 -10.36
CA ILE A 43 -6.23 -12.61 -10.69
C ILE A 43 -5.48 -13.83 -10.11
N ASP A 44 -5.75 -14.22 -8.86
CA ASP A 44 -5.14 -15.41 -8.25
C ASP A 44 -5.44 -16.67 -9.07
N ALA A 45 -6.70 -16.87 -9.46
CA ALA A 45 -7.13 -18.00 -10.28
C ALA A 45 -6.45 -18.02 -11.66
N LYS A 46 -6.34 -16.86 -12.31
CA LYS A 46 -5.66 -16.73 -13.62
C LYS A 46 -4.18 -17.05 -13.52
N VAL A 47 -3.51 -16.57 -12.48
CA VAL A 47 -2.08 -16.81 -12.24
C VAL A 47 -1.83 -18.29 -11.96
N GLU A 48 -2.63 -18.90 -11.08
CA GLU A 48 -2.53 -20.33 -10.80
C GLU A 48 -2.73 -21.18 -12.06
N ALA A 49 -3.80 -20.93 -12.81
CA ALA A 49 -4.10 -21.66 -14.04
C ALA A 49 -2.97 -21.52 -15.07
N TYR A 50 -2.41 -20.31 -15.22
CA TYR A 50 -1.32 -20.05 -16.14
C TYR A 50 -0.04 -20.81 -15.75
N ILE A 51 0.35 -20.79 -14.47
CA ILE A 51 1.54 -21.51 -13.99
C ILE A 51 1.36 -23.02 -14.15
N ARG A 52 0.19 -23.56 -13.80
CA ARG A 52 -0.11 -24.99 -13.98
C ARG A 52 -0.07 -25.41 -15.45
N LYS A 53 -0.60 -24.57 -16.35
CA LYS A 53 -0.51 -24.80 -17.80
C LYS A 53 0.95 -24.84 -18.27
N LEU A 54 1.78 -23.88 -17.86
CA LEU A 54 3.21 -23.87 -18.21
C LEU A 54 3.94 -25.11 -17.69
N HIS A 55 3.64 -25.55 -16.47
CA HIS A 55 4.22 -26.76 -15.89
C HIS A 55 3.84 -28.01 -16.71
N GLN A 56 2.57 -28.17 -17.09
CA GLN A 56 2.14 -29.27 -17.96
C GLN A 56 2.86 -29.26 -19.32
N GLN A 57 2.99 -28.08 -19.94
CA GLN A 57 3.67 -27.91 -21.23
C GLN A 57 5.17 -28.23 -21.15
N SER A 58 5.79 -28.10 -19.99
CA SER A 58 7.20 -28.43 -19.79
C SER A 58 7.50 -29.94 -19.83
N GLY A 59 6.49 -30.80 -19.66
CA GLY A 59 6.67 -32.26 -19.58
C GLY A 59 7.42 -32.75 -18.33
N SER A 60 7.61 -31.88 -17.33
CA SER A 60 8.27 -32.24 -16.07
C SER A 60 7.48 -33.28 -15.28
N LYS A 61 8.19 -34.18 -14.60
CA LYS A 61 7.61 -35.18 -13.69
C LYS A 61 7.56 -34.73 -12.22
N ASN A 62 8.08 -33.53 -11.92
CA ASN A 62 8.08 -32.98 -10.57
C ASN A 62 6.70 -32.44 -10.19
N ASP A 63 6.38 -32.44 -8.90
CA ASP A 63 5.15 -31.83 -8.41
C ASP A 63 5.24 -30.28 -8.39
N ILE A 64 4.09 -29.62 -8.57
CA ILE A 64 3.96 -28.16 -8.41
C ILE A 64 2.75 -27.80 -7.54
N ASP A 65 2.99 -26.96 -6.53
CA ASP A 65 1.97 -26.34 -5.69
C ASP A 65 2.03 -24.83 -5.88
N VAL A 66 0.89 -24.21 -6.18
CA VAL A 66 0.77 -22.76 -6.43
C VAL A 66 -0.26 -22.22 -5.47
N LYS A 67 0.13 -21.22 -4.67
CA LYS A 67 -0.71 -20.65 -3.61
C LYS A 67 -0.55 -19.14 -3.55
N ALA A 68 -1.67 -18.43 -3.62
CA ALA A 68 -1.73 -17.03 -3.23
C ALA A 68 -1.73 -16.94 -1.69
N THR A 69 -0.80 -16.18 -1.12
CA THR A 69 -0.66 -16.05 0.35
C THR A 69 -1.29 -14.76 0.90
N VAL A 70 -1.33 -13.71 0.08
CA VAL A 70 -1.96 -12.42 0.41
C VAL A 70 -2.69 -11.93 -0.83
N SER A 71 -3.99 -11.66 -0.67
CA SER A 71 -4.86 -11.22 -1.76
C SER A 71 -5.69 -10.03 -1.26
N VAL A 72 -5.37 -8.83 -1.75
CA VAL A 72 -5.96 -7.58 -1.26
C VAL A 72 -6.37 -6.68 -2.42
N LYS A 73 -7.60 -6.14 -2.36
CA LYS A 73 -8.11 -5.18 -3.35
C LYS A 73 -7.34 -3.87 -3.28
N ALA A 74 -7.23 -3.17 -4.42
CA ALA A 74 -6.74 -1.79 -4.44
C ALA A 74 -7.70 -0.87 -3.68
N TRP A 75 -7.16 0.18 -3.04
CA TRP A 75 -7.95 1.20 -2.36
C TRP A 75 -7.90 2.53 -3.11
N LEU A 76 -9.03 3.23 -3.11
CA LEU A 76 -9.18 4.58 -3.61
C LEU A 76 -10.17 5.31 -2.70
N SER A 77 -9.81 6.51 -2.25
CA SER A 77 -10.71 7.39 -1.49
C SER A 77 -11.32 8.45 -2.40
N ASP A 78 -12.50 8.94 -2.02
CA ASP A 78 -12.94 10.28 -2.37
C ASP A 78 -12.05 11.31 -1.64
N ASN A 79 -11.56 12.31 -2.37
CA ASN A 79 -10.64 13.33 -1.85
C ASN A 79 -11.27 14.74 -1.80
N THR A 80 -12.59 14.82 -1.98
CA THR A 80 -13.34 16.09 -2.04
C THR A 80 -13.96 16.50 -0.71
N ASP A 81 -13.78 15.69 0.34
CA ASP A 81 -14.38 15.90 1.65
C ASP A 81 -13.56 16.82 2.58
N ASP A 82 -14.18 17.19 3.71
CA ASP A 82 -13.57 18.03 4.73
C ASP A 82 -12.33 17.39 5.40
N ASN A 83 -12.21 16.07 5.37
CA ASN A 83 -11.07 15.35 5.93
C ASN A 83 -9.80 15.61 5.09
N TYR A 84 -9.94 15.49 3.77
CA TYR A 84 -8.89 15.85 2.82
C TYR A 84 -8.56 17.35 2.85
N ALA A 85 -9.58 18.22 2.91
CA ALA A 85 -9.36 19.65 3.01
C ALA A 85 -8.57 20.05 4.27
N ALA A 86 -8.86 19.42 5.42
CA ALA A 86 -8.11 19.63 6.66
C ALA A 86 -6.65 19.16 6.54
N GLY A 87 -6.41 17.99 5.94
CA GLY A 87 -5.06 17.48 5.69
C GLY A 87 -4.24 18.38 4.78
N MET A 88 -4.83 18.84 3.68
CA MET A 88 -4.16 19.75 2.73
C MET A 88 -3.79 21.08 3.40
N THR A 89 -4.72 21.67 4.16
CA THR A 89 -4.49 22.92 4.90
C THR A 89 -3.38 22.74 5.93
N ALA A 90 -3.33 21.61 6.63
CA ALA A 90 -2.31 21.34 7.62
C ALA A 90 -0.91 21.22 7.01
N GLN A 91 -0.78 20.52 5.89
CA GLN A 91 0.50 20.42 5.18
C GLN A 91 0.94 21.78 4.62
N GLU A 92 0.04 22.53 3.99
CA GLU A 92 0.35 23.85 3.43
C GLU A 92 0.81 24.83 4.51
N ARG A 93 0.21 24.81 5.71
CA ARG A 93 0.65 25.67 6.81
C ARG A 93 2.01 25.31 7.38
N VAL A 94 2.37 24.04 7.42
CA VAL A 94 3.66 23.59 8.00
C VAL A 94 4.80 23.70 7.00
N TYR A 95 4.54 23.41 5.73
CA TYR A 95 5.55 23.39 4.68
C TYR A 95 5.56 24.63 3.78
N GLY A 96 4.53 25.49 3.85
CA GLY A 96 4.43 26.73 3.09
C GLY A 96 4.07 26.54 1.61
N MET A 97 3.68 25.33 1.20
CA MET A 97 3.34 24.99 -0.19
C MET A 97 2.15 24.04 -0.24
N LYS A 98 1.31 24.22 -1.27
CA LYS A 98 0.16 23.35 -1.50
C LYS A 98 0.65 21.91 -1.78
N PRO A 99 0.13 20.90 -1.05
CA PRO A 99 0.53 19.51 -1.28
C PRO A 99 -0.15 18.94 -2.53
N ASP A 100 0.55 18.01 -3.17
CA ASP A 100 -0.03 17.17 -4.23
C ASP A 100 -0.91 16.07 -3.63
N LEU A 101 -1.95 15.68 -4.35
CA LEU A 101 -2.76 14.51 -4.03
C LEU A 101 -2.21 13.31 -4.81
N THR A 102 -1.56 12.40 -4.09
CA THR A 102 -0.88 11.25 -4.69
C THR A 102 -1.66 9.95 -4.48
N ARG A 103 -1.35 8.98 -5.34
CA ARG A 103 -1.65 7.56 -5.12
C ARG A 103 -0.34 6.83 -4.91
N GLU A 104 -0.37 5.78 -4.11
CA GLU A 104 0.81 5.00 -3.75
C GLU A 104 0.82 3.60 -4.39
N GLY A 105 2.02 3.10 -4.68
CA GLY A 105 2.23 1.72 -5.18
C GLY A 105 2.30 0.66 -4.06
N GLY A 106 2.41 1.11 -2.81
CA GLY A 106 2.40 0.25 -1.63
C GLY A 106 1.03 -0.35 -1.33
N SER A 107 0.94 -1.13 -0.25
CA SER A 107 -0.35 -1.68 0.21
C SER A 107 -0.43 -1.64 1.72
N ILE A 108 -1.55 -1.15 2.24
CA ILE A 108 -1.86 -1.11 3.67
C ILE A 108 -3.24 -1.77 3.82
N PRO A 109 -3.29 -3.12 3.94
CA PRO A 109 -4.55 -3.87 3.95
C PRO A 109 -5.60 -3.38 4.98
N PRO A 110 -5.22 -2.94 6.20
CA PRO A 110 -6.20 -2.45 7.17
C PRO A 110 -7.01 -1.22 6.74
N ILE A 111 -6.58 -0.44 5.74
CA ILE A 111 -7.29 0.78 5.30
C ILE A 111 -8.71 0.46 4.83
N LEU A 112 -8.87 -0.62 4.06
CA LEU A 112 -10.18 -1.01 3.54
C LEU A 112 -11.10 -1.47 4.66
N THR A 113 -10.56 -2.26 5.59
CA THR A 113 -11.30 -2.68 6.78
C THR A 113 -11.73 -1.47 7.61
N LEU A 114 -10.86 -0.49 7.80
CA LEU A 114 -11.18 0.72 8.55
C LEU A 114 -12.31 1.51 7.87
N GLN A 115 -12.23 1.72 6.56
CA GLN A 115 -13.24 2.44 5.80
C GLN A 115 -14.59 1.71 5.82
N ASP A 116 -14.59 0.41 5.50
CA ASP A 116 -15.80 -0.42 5.42
C ASP A 116 -16.47 -0.56 6.81
N ALA A 117 -15.68 -0.69 7.88
CA ALA A 117 -16.21 -0.83 9.24
C ALA A 117 -16.72 0.47 9.86
N THR A 118 -16.12 1.62 9.53
CA THR A 118 -16.48 2.92 10.12
C THR A 118 -17.42 3.74 9.24
N ASN A 119 -17.59 3.37 7.97
CA ASN A 119 -18.29 4.15 6.95
C ASN A 119 -17.88 5.63 6.96
N SER A 120 -16.60 5.88 7.22
CA SER A 120 -16.01 7.21 7.39
C SER A 120 -14.94 7.45 6.35
N SER A 121 -14.68 8.72 6.05
CA SER A 121 -13.56 9.13 5.22
C SER A 121 -12.23 8.64 5.80
N VAL A 122 -11.37 8.08 4.96
CA VAL A 122 -10.01 7.68 5.32
C VAL A 122 -9.02 8.44 4.45
N MET A 123 -8.02 9.05 5.07
CA MET A 123 -6.97 9.80 4.39
C MET A 123 -5.61 9.30 4.87
N MET A 124 -4.64 9.22 3.96
CA MET A 124 -3.24 8.99 4.30
C MET A 124 -2.48 10.32 4.35
N LEU A 125 -1.83 10.58 5.49
CA LEU A 125 -0.94 11.74 5.66
C LEU A 125 0.51 11.25 5.74
N PRO A 126 1.31 11.37 4.66
CA PRO A 126 2.69 10.92 4.67
C PRO A 126 3.55 11.84 5.55
N ILE A 127 4.42 11.23 6.36
CA ILE A 127 5.47 11.93 7.14
C ILE A 127 6.84 11.73 6.49
N GLY A 128 7.10 10.54 5.95
CA GLY A 128 8.36 10.20 5.30
C GLY A 128 8.59 10.94 3.98
N GLN A 129 9.76 10.72 3.41
CA GLN A 129 10.19 11.21 2.10
C GLN A 129 10.52 10.05 1.17
N ALA A 130 10.60 10.32 -0.13
CA ALA A 130 10.70 9.28 -1.17
C ALA A 130 11.97 8.42 -1.09
N ASP A 131 13.03 8.91 -0.45
CA ASP A 131 14.33 8.24 -0.31
C ASP A 131 14.55 7.65 1.10
N ASP A 132 13.51 7.54 1.93
CA ASP A 132 13.63 6.96 3.27
C ASP A 132 13.99 5.47 3.24
N GLY A 133 13.78 4.79 2.11
CA GLY A 133 14.26 3.42 1.91
C GLY A 133 13.52 2.38 2.74
N ALA A 134 12.20 2.55 2.93
CA ALA A 134 11.37 1.58 3.65
C ALA A 134 11.59 0.16 3.09
N HIS A 135 11.83 -0.80 3.99
CA HIS A 135 12.19 -2.20 3.66
C HIS A 135 13.55 -2.41 2.97
N SER A 136 14.42 -1.41 2.96
CA SER A 136 15.77 -1.49 2.38
C SER A 136 16.85 -1.37 3.45
N GLN A 137 18.12 -1.54 3.05
CA GLN A 137 19.24 -1.18 3.93
C GLN A 137 19.26 0.33 4.16
N ASN A 138 19.74 0.74 5.34
CA ASN A 138 19.88 2.13 5.74
C ASN A 138 18.57 2.94 5.71
N GLU A 139 17.46 2.30 6.07
CA GLU A 139 16.18 2.99 6.29
C GLU A 139 16.36 4.17 7.26
N LYS A 140 15.80 5.33 6.90
CA LYS A 140 15.96 6.56 7.68
C LYS A 140 14.66 7.36 7.76
N MET A 141 14.64 8.30 8.68
CA MET A 141 13.66 9.38 8.74
C MET A 141 14.42 10.69 8.96
N SER A 142 14.21 11.66 8.07
CA SER A 142 14.80 12.99 8.23
C SER A 142 14.27 13.65 9.50
N GLU A 143 15.15 14.28 10.28
CA GLU A 143 14.75 15.06 11.47
C GLU A 143 13.74 16.16 11.10
N ARG A 144 13.93 16.80 9.94
CA ARG A 144 12.98 17.79 9.43
C ARG A 144 11.58 17.18 9.26
N ASN A 145 11.50 16.00 8.67
CA ASN A 145 10.24 15.29 8.44
C ASN A 145 9.62 14.80 9.74
N TYR A 146 10.43 14.30 10.68
CA TYR A 146 9.96 13.89 12.00
C TYR A 146 9.33 15.07 12.76
N ILE A 147 10.05 16.20 12.86
CA ILE A 147 9.57 17.40 13.57
C ILE A 147 8.37 18.02 12.86
N ASN A 148 8.44 18.20 11.54
CA ASN A 148 7.33 18.81 10.80
C ASN A 148 6.14 17.87 10.68
N GLY A 149 6.34 16.55 10.61
CA GLY A 149 5.29 15.55 10.66
C GLY A 149 4.47 15.67 11.94
N ALA A 150 5.13 15.82 13.10
CA ALA A 150 4.44 16.08 14.36
C ALA A 150 3.60 17.37 14.33
N LYS A 151 4.15 18.45 13.74
CA LYS A 151 3.41 19.72 13.55
C LYS A 151 2.23 19.55 12.60
N VAL A 152 2.37 18.78 11.52
CA VAL A 152 1.29 18.48 10.57
C VAL A 152 0.18 17.74 11.29
N LEU A 153 0.50 16.69 12.05
CA LEU A 153 -0.51 15.92 12.79
C LEU A 153 -1.28 16.81 13.78
N GLY A 154 -0.58 17.62 14.57
CA GLY A 154 -1.24 18.56 15.49
C GLY A 154 -2.10 19.61 14.77
N THR A 155 -1.61 20.14 13.65
CA THR A 155 -2.34 21.12 12.84
C THR A 155 -3.57 20.49 12.19
N TYR A 156 -3.45 19.27 11.67
CA TYR A 156 -4.53 18.51 11.05
C TYR A 156 -5.69 18.27 12.03
N LEU A 157 -5.40 17.82 13.26
CA LEU A 157 -6.44 17.64 14.27
C LEU A 157 -7.18 18.94 14.59
N ASN A 158 -6.46 20.07 14.64
CA ASN A 158 -7.06 21.39 14.84
C ASN A 158 -7.95 21.81 13.66
N GLU A 159 -7.49 21.64 12.41
CA GLU A 159 -8.26 22.00 11.21
C GLU A 159 -9.51 21.11 11.05
N LEU A 160 -9.39 19.81 11.30
CA LEU A 160 -10.52 18.89 11.27
C LEU A 160 -11.57 19.27 12.33
N GLY A 161 -11.12 19.64 13.54
CA GLY A 161 -12.00 20.11 14.60
C GLY A 161 -12.77 21.39 14.23
N LYS A 162 -12.16 22.30 13.46
CA LYS A 162 -12.85 23.51 12.94
C LYS A 162 -13.88 23.16 11.88
N ALA A 163 -13.55 22.30 10.93
CA ALA A 163 -14.48 21.86 9.88
C ALA A 163 -15.75 21.22 10.48
N GLN A 164 -15.58 20.34 11.47
CA GLN A 164 -16.70 19.69 12.16
C GLN A 164 -17.59 20.67 12.93
N LYS A 165 -17.03 21.72 13.55
CA LYS A 165 -17.83 22.77 14.23
C LYS A 165 -18.69 23.54 13.23
N THR A 166 -18.15 23.85 12.05
CA THR A 166 -18.89 24.52 10.97
C THR A 166 -20.05 23.67 10.46
N LEU A 167 -19.82 22.36 10.26
CA LEU A 167 -20.87 21.41 9.88
C LEU A 167 -21.99 21.31 10.93
N LYS A 168 -21.63 21.22 12.22
CA LYS A 168 -22.61 21.18 13.31
C LYS A 168 -23.44 22.46 13.37
N SER A 169 -22.80 23.62 13.27
CA SER A 169 -23.48 24.92 13.23
C SER A 169 -24.50 25.02 12.08
N LYS A 170 -24.11 24.58 10.86
CA LYS A 170 -25.02 24.51 9.70
C LYS A 170 -26.19 23.53 9.91
N LYS A 171 -25.99 22.42 10.61
CA LYS A 171 -27.05 21.43 10.90
C LYS A 171 -28.00 21.86 12.02
N THR A 172 -27.51 22.60 13.01
CA THR A 172 -28.33 23.14 14.11
C THR A 172 -29.06 24.45 13.74
N GLY A 173 -28.65 25.12 12.65
CA GLY A 173 -29.30 26.31 12.10
C GLY A 173 -30.64 26.04 11.38
N LYS A 174 -31.53 25.24 11.99
CA LYS A 174 -32.95 25.22 11.61
C LYS A 174 -33.66 26.34 12.39
N LYS A 175 -33.82 27.47 11.68
CA LYS A 175 -34.37 28.78 12.08
C LYS A 175 -33.43 29.68 12.87
#